data_AF-A0A9D2DKM3-F1
#
_entry.id   AF-A0A9D2DKM3-F1
#
_cell.length_a   1.000
_cell.length_b   1.000
_cell.length_c   1.000
_cell.angle_alpha   90.00
_cell.angle_beta   90.00
_cell.angle_gamma   90.00
#
_symmetry.space_group_name_H-M   'P 1'
#
loop_
_entity.id
_entity.type
_entity.pdbx_description
1 polymer ?
#
loop_
_entity_poly.entity_id
_entity_poly.type
_entity_poly.pdbx_seq_one_letter_code
_entity_poly.pdbx_strand_id
1 'polypeptide(L)'
;MQANRSKNTGPELRVRAALREAGLTGYRLHWKKAPGRPDVCFPGRRVAIQINGCFWHRCPFCGPSRPKTHPEFWEQKFARNRERDARNARLLLEDGWTLLVVWECQLKRERFDATMSRIVAEVRAAGERRLPAHAVDVGVVPAWRLRAARARRRGRRS
;
A
#
# COMPACT_ATOMS: atom_id res chain seq x y z
N MET A 1 -12.49 3.94 25.82
CA MET A 1 -11.91 3.28 24.64
C MET A 1 -12.17 4.15 23.43
N GLN A 2 -11.12 4.73 22.83
CA GLN A 2 -11.28 5.58 21.64
C GLN A 2 -11.61 4.68 20.44
N ALA A 3 -12.76 4.90 19.80
CA ALA A 3 -13.17 4.14 18.63
C ALA A 3 -12.12 4.31 17.54
N ASN A 4 -11.34 3.25 17.29
CA ASN A 4 -10.32 3.28 16.25
C ASN A 4 -11.04 3.39 14.90
N ARG A 5 -10.99 4.58 14.29
CA ARG A 5 -11.71 4.84 13.04
C ARG A 5 -11.03 4.04 11.93
N SER A 6 -11.81 3.21 11.24
CA SER A 6 -11.31 2.39 10.14
C SER A 6 -11.11 3.18 8.84
N LYS A 7 -11.53 4.45 8.77
CA LYS A 7 -11.49 5.33 7.59
C LYS A 7 -11.33 6.79 8.00
N ASN A 8 -10.83 7.63 7.08
CA ASN A 8 -10.52 9.04 7.29
C ASN A 8 -9.59 9.24 8.50
N THR A 9 -8.57 8.39 8.60
CA THR A 9 -7.54 8.53 9.63
C THR A 9 -6.68 9.77 9.34
N GLY A 10 -6.04 10.33 10.36
CA GLY A 10 -5.14 11.49 10.19
C GLY A 10 -4.10 11.30 9.07
N PRO A 11 -3.41 10.14 8.97
CA PRO A 11 -2.50 9.86 7.87
C PRO A 11 -3.16 9.84 6.49
N GLU A 12 -4.37 9.27 6.38
CA GLU A 12 -5.13 9.22 5.12
C GLU A 12 -5.50 10.63 4.62
N LEU A 13 -5.96 11.50 5.52
CA LEU A 13 -6.31 12.88 5.17
C LEU A 13 -5.08 13.68 4.69
N ARG A 14 -3.92 13.48 5.33
CA ARG A 14 -2.66 14.13 4.92
C ARG A 14 -2.19 13.67 3.54
N VAL A 15 -2.22 12.37 3.27
CA VAL A 15 -1.90 11.83 1.93
C VAL A 15 -2.86 12.40 0.89
N ARG A 16 -4.16 12.47 1.19
CA ARG A 16 -5.16 13.04 0.27
C ARG A 16 -4.90 14.51 -0.05
N ALA A 17 -4.56 15.33 0.95
CA ALA A 17 -4.22 16.74 0.73
C ALA A 17 -2.99 16.86 -0.18
N ALA A 18 -1.91 16.14 0.13
CA ALA A 18 -0.68 16.19 -0.66
C ALA A 18 -0.85 15.65 -2.09
N LEU A 19 -1.69 14.61 -2.31
CA LEU A 19 -2.02 14.15 -3.67
C LEU A 19 -2.72 15.23 -4.49
N ARG A 20 -3.62 16.01 -3.87
CA ARG A 20 -4.32 17.12 -4.54
C ARG A 20 -3.36 18.26 -4.87
N GLU A 21 -2.51 18.65 -3.92
CA GLU A 21 -1.47 19.67 -4.12
C GLU A 21 -0.50 19.27 -5.25
N ALA A 22 -0.19 17.98 -5.38
CA ALA A 22 0.63 17.44 -6.46
C ALA A 22 -0.08 17.36 -7.84
N GLY A 23 -1.33 17.82 -7.94
CA GLY A 23 -2.13 17.79 -9.18
C GLY A 23 -2.68 16.41 -9.55
N LEU A 24 -2.60 15.41 -8.66
CA LEU A 24 -3.10 14.07 -8.92
C LEU A 24 -4.60 14.00 -8.62
N THR A 25 -5.40 14.21 -9.66
CA THR A 25 -6.87 14.12 -9.61
C THR A 25 -7.38 12.77 -10.14
N GLY A 26 -8.68 12.50 -9.93
CA GLY A 26 -9.37 11.31 -10.45
C GLY A 26 -9.22 10.03 -9.60
N TYR A 27 -8.65 10.12 -8.40
CA TYR A 27 -8.59 9.00 -7.48
C TYR A 27 -9.95 8.73 -6.81
N ARG A 28 -10.17 7.47 -6.44
CA ARG A 28 -11.32 6.97 -5.69
C ARG A 28 -10.85 6.46 -4.34
N LEU A 29 -11.63 6.72 -3.29
CA LEU A 29 -11.33 6.23 -1.95
C LEU A 29 -12.06 4.92 -1.69
N HIS A 30 -11.41 3.97 -1.01
CA HIS A 30 -11.97 2.68 -0.62
C HIS A 30 -12.80 2.02 -1.73
N TRP A 31 -12.26 1.99 -2.95
CA TRP A 31 -13.04 1.66 -4.13
C TRP A 31 -13.46 0.19 -4.11
N LYS A 32 -14.76 -0.07 -4.05
CA LYS A 32 -15.33 -1.43 -3.89
C LYS A 32 -14.94 -2.41 -5.00
N LYS A 33 -14.60 -1.91 -6.19
CA LYS A 33 -14.20 -2.72 -7.35
C LYS A 33 -12.73 -3.14 -7.31
N ALA A 34 -11.88 -2.48 -6.51
CA ALA A 34 -10.50 -2.92 -6.31
C ALA A 34 -10.46 -4.02 -5.23
N PRO A 35 -9.75 -5.14 -5.48
CA PRO A 35 -9.49 -6.16 -4.47
C PRO A 35 -8.87 -5.55 -3.20
N GLY A 36 -9.34 -5.97 -2.03
CA GLY A 36 -8.82 -5.48 -0.74
C GLY A 36 -9.20 -4.06 -0.34
N ARG A 37 -9.99 -3.35 -1.16
CA ARG A 37 -10.47 -1.97 -0.91
C ARG A 37 -9.36 -1.01 -0.43
N PRO A 38 -8.33 -0.76 -1.25
CA PRO A 38 -7.24 0.14 -0.90
C PRO A 38 -7.75 1.53 -0.55
N ASP A 39 -7.02 2.24 0.31
CA ASP A 39 -7.42 3.56 0.81
C ASP A 39 -7.59 4.57 -0.31
N VAL A 40 -6.64 4.59 -1.25
CA VAL A 40 -6.68 5.43 -2.46
C VAL A 40 -6.46 4.56 -3.69
N CYS A 41 -7.27 4.74 -4.73
CA CYS A 41 -7.17 4.02 -5.99
C CYS A 41 -7.20 5.01 -7.15
N PHE A 42 -6.38 4.80 -8.17
CA PHE A 42 -6.43 5.49 -9.47
C PHE A 42 -6.84 4.49 -10.55
N PRO A 43 -8.15 4.30 -10.82
CA PRO A 43 -8.61 3.29 -11.78
C PRO A 43 -8.04 3.46 -13.18
N GLY A 44 -7.92 4.69 -13.67
CA GLY A 44 -7.36 4.98 -15.00
C GLY A 44 -5.87 4.64 -15.14
N ARG A 45 -5.12 4.62 -14.03
CA ARG A 45 -3.68 4.30 -13.99
C ARG A 45 -3.40 2.90 -13.42
N ARG A 46 -4.45 2.18 -13.00
CA ARG A 46 -4.38 0.95 -12.20
C ARG A 46 -3.39 1.05 -11.03
N VAL A 47 -3.40 2.16 -10.29
CA VAL A 47 -2.57 2.31 -9.07
C VAL A 47 -3.46 2.21 -7.84
N ALA A 48 -3.07 1.37 -6.89
CA ALA A 48 -3.67 1.26 -5.56
C ALA A 48 -2.66 1.75 -4.53
N ILE A 49 -3.08 2.59 -3.59
CA ILE A 49 -2.28 3.04 -2.45
C ILE A 49 -2.95 2.52 -1.19
N GLN A 50 -2.19 1.78 -0.39
CA GLN A 50 -2.63 1.23 0.88
C GLN A 50 -1.82 1.85 2.02
N ILE A 51 -2.52 2.45 2.97
CA ILE A 51 -1.94 3.17 4.11
C ILE A 51 -2.04 2.26 5.34
N ASN A 52 -0.94 1.57 5.64
CA ASN A 52 -0.87 0.62 6.74
C ASN A 52 -0.52 1.33 8.05
N GLY A 53 -1.44 1.22 9.02
CA GLY A 53 -1.17 1.59 10.41
C GLY A 53 -0.09 0.69 11.01
N CYS A 54 0.94 1.29 11.61
CA CYS A 54 2.13 0.53 12.00
C CYS A 54 1.82 -0.57 13.00
N PHE A 55 0.98 -0.28 14.00
CA PHE A 55 0.59 -1.21 15.05
C PHE A 55 -0.17 -2.44 14.50
N TRP A 56 -1.18 -2.20 13.65
CA TRP A 56 -2.10 -3.24 13.17
C TRP A 56 -1.48 -4.22 12.18
N HIS A 57 -0.54 -3.72 11.38
CA HIS A 57 0.11 -4.46 10.30
C HIS A 57 1.55 -4.87 10.65
N ARG A 58 2.00 -4.57 11.88
CA ARG A 58 3.35 -4.89 12.38
C ARG A 58 4.45 -4.33 11.48
N CYS A 59 4.52 -3.00 11.42
CA CYS A 59 5.49 -2.28 10.60
C CYS A 59 6.92 -2.80 10.75
N PRO A 60 7.62 -3.14 9.65
CA PRO A 60 9.00 -3.61 9.69
C PRO A 60 9.98 -2.48 10.00
N PHE A 61 9.59 -1.21 9.83
CA PHE A 61 10.49 -0.05 9.96
C PHE A 61 10.60 0.51 11.37
N CYS A 62 9.51 0.49 12.14
CA CYS A 62 9.46 1.18 13.43
C CYS A 62 9.16 0.26 14.62
N GLY A 63 9.08 -1.06 14.41
CA GLY A 63 8.97 -2.05 15.48
C GLY A 63 7.89 -1.73 16.53
N PRO A 64 6.60 -1.66 16.16
CA PRO A 64 5.54 -1.21 17.05
C PRO A 64 5.44 -2.06 18.33
N SER A 65 5.14 -1.39 19.45
CA SER A 65 4.99 -2.03 20.76
C SER A 65 3.99 -3.19 20.74
N ARG A 66 4.28 -4.24 21.51
CA ARG A 66 3.38 -5.39 21.66
C ARG A 66 2.43 -5.14 22.84
N PRO A 67 1.13 -5.42 22.69
CA PRO A 67 0.20 -5.40 23.82
C PRO A 67 0.63 -6.42 24.87
N LYS A 68 0.68 -6.01 26.13
CA LYS A 68 1.02 -6.90 27.26
C LYS A 68 -0.18 -7.77 27.68
N THR A 69 -1.40 -7.35 27.36
CA THR A 69 -2.64 -8.05 27.71
C THR A 69 -3.15 -8.87 26.53
N HIS A 70 -3.59 -10.12 26.76
CA HIS A 70 -4.08 -11.08 25.75
C HIS A 70 -3.12 -11.32 24.57
N PRO A 71 -1.85 -11.70 24.82
CA PRO A 71 -0.83 -11.83 23.77
C PRO A 71 -1.24 -12.77 22.63
N GLU A 72 -1.86 -13.90 22.96
CA GLU A 72 -2.30 -14.89 21.97
C GLU A 72 -3.38 -14.34 21.02
N PHE A 73 -4.38 -13.63 21.56
CA PHE A 73 -5.41 -12.96 20.76
C PHE A 73 -4.78 -11.96 19.78
N TRP A 74 -3.81 -11.17 20.26
CA TRP A 74 -3.13 -10.18 19.42
C TRP A 74 -2.27 -10.83 18.35
N GLU A 75 -1.54 -11.89 18.69
CA GLU A 75 -0.72 -12.63 17.73
C GLU A 75 -1.57 -13.24 16.62
N GLN A 76 -2.67 -13.90 16.96
CA GLN A 76 -3.63 -14.42 15.98
C GLN A 76 -4.22 -13.29 15.13
N LYS A 77 -4.55 -12.15 15.74
CA LYS A 77 -5.09 -10.98 15.01
C LYS A 77 -4.07 -10.39 14.03
N PHE A 78 -2.80 -10.26 14.45
CA PHE A 78 -1.73 -9.79 13.57
C PHE A 78 -1.43 -10.78 12.44
N ALA A 79 -1.48 -12.09 12.71
CA ALA A 79 -1.34 -13.12 11.68
C ALA A 79 -2.45 -13.02 10.62
N ARG A 80 -3.71 -12.96 11.05
CA ARG A 80 -4.86 -12.80 10.13
C ARG A 80 -4.80 -11.53 9.30
N ASN A 81 -4.37 -10.41 9.89
CA ASN A 81 -4.17 -9.16 9.15
C ASN A 81 -3.12 -9.31 8.05
N ARG A 82 -1.94 -9.86 8.39
CA ARG A 82 -0.85 -10.09 7.42
C ARG A 82 -1.27 -11.02 6.29
N GLU A 83 -1.98 -12.11 6.61
CA GLU A 83 -2.50 -13.04 5.60
C GLU A 83 -3.49 -12.36 4.66
N ARG A 84 -4.41 -11.57 5.22
CA ARG A 84 -5.37 -10.78 4.44
C ARG A 84 -4.67 -9.78 3.52
N ASP A 85 -3.66 -9.07 4.01
CA ASP A 85 -2.92 -8.10 3.21
C ASP A 85 -2.15 -8.77 2.08
N ALA A 86 -1.49 -9.91 2.36
CA ALA A 86 -0.81 -10.70 1.35
C ALA A 86 -1.78 -11.20 0.26
N ARG A 87 -2.96 -11.70 0.66
CA ARG A 87 -4.02 -12.10 -0.29
C ARG A 87 -4.48 -10.92 -1.14
N ASN A 88 -4.76 -9.78 -0.53
CA ASN A 88 -5.22 -8.58 -1.24
C ASN A 88 -4.16 -8.04 -2.21
N ALA A 89 -2.90 -8.02 -1.78
CA ALA A 89 -1.78 -7.61 -2.62
C ALA A 89 -1.66 -8.52 -3.84
N ARG A 90 -1.74 -9.84 -3.63
CA ARG A 90 -1.72 -10.81 -4.72
C ARG A 90 -2.85 -10.55 -5.74
N LEU A 91 -4.09 -10.38 -5.26
CA LEU A 91 -5.24 -10.13 -6.14
C LEU A 91 -5.10 -8.83 -6.93
N LEU A 92 -4.58 -7.76 -6.31
CA LEU A 92 -4.31 -6.50 -7.00
C LEU A 92 -3.27 -6.69 -8.10
N LEU A 93 -2.16 -7.38 -7.81
CA LEU A 93 -1.10 -7.63 -8.78
C LEU A 93 -1.57 -8.51 -9.94
N GLU A 94 -2.34 -9.56 -9.66
CA GLU A 94 -2.92 -10.45 -10.66
C GLU A 94 -3.93 -9.71 -11.56
N ASP A 95 -4.71 -8.79 -10.99
CA ASP A 95 -5.60 -7.89 -11.74
C ASP A 95 -4.86 -6.70 -12.38
N GLY A 96 -3.52 -6.74 -12.45
CA GLY A 96 -2.78 -5.74 -13.22
C GLY A 96 -2.61 -4.38 -12.52
N TRP A 97 -2.78 -4.31 -11.19
CA TRP A 97 -2.59 -3.10 -10.42
C TRP A 97 -1.16 -2.93 -9.94
N THR A 98 -0.70 -1.69 -9.93
CA THR A 98 0.48 -1.27 -9.17
C THR A 98 0.05 -0.97 -7.74
N LEU A 99 0.57 -1.70 -6.76
CA LEU A 99 0.25 -1.51 -5.34
C LEU A 99 1.36 -0.72 -4.65
N LEU A 100 1.05 0.47 -4.17
CA LEU A 100 1.91 1.29 -3.31
C LEU A 100 1.52 1.07 -1.85
N VAL A 101 2.39 0.40 -1.08
CA VAL A 101 2.20 0.24 0.37
C VAL A 101 2.91 1.39 1.07
N VAL A 102 2.17 2.15 1.88
CA VAL A 102 2.67 3.30 2.62
C VAL A 102 2.44 3.06 4.10
N TRP A 103 3.48 3.18 4.91
CA TRP A 103 3.38 2.97 6.35
C TRP A 103 3.16 4.28 7.09
N GLU A 104 2.34 4.26 8.13
CA GLU A 104 2.04 5.44 8.95
C GLU A 104 3.30 6.13 9.48
N CYS A 105 4.35 5.39 9.85
CA CYS A 105 5.61 5.98 10.31
C CYS A 105 6.35 6.78 9.23
N GLN A 106 6.14 6.47 7.95
CA GLN A 106 6.71 7.22 6.82
C GLN A 106 5.92 8.50 6.52
N LEU A 107 4.69 8.60 7.05
CA LEU A 107 3.84 9.79 6.94
C LEU A 107 4.05 10.80 8.08
N LYS A 108 5.02 10.55 8.96
CA LYS A 108 5.45 11.53 9.97
C LYS A 108 6.19 12.70 9.32
N ARG A 109 6.13 13.87 9.96
CA ARG A 109 6.63 15.16 9.43
C ARG A 109 8.01 15.06 8.78
N GLU A 110 8.96 14.40 9.44
CA GLU A 110 10.35 14.26 8.98
C GLU A 110 10.52 13.50 7.66
N ARG A 111 9.61 12.57 7.34
CA ARG A 111 9.71 11.67 6.18
C ARG A 111 8.63 11.91 5.15
N PHE A 112 7.68 12.79 5.47
CA PHE A 112 6.46 12.99 4.70
C PHE A 112 6.77 13.45 3.27
N ASP A 113 7.60 14.47 3.10
CA ASP A 113 7.87 15.06 1.79
C ASP A 113 8.60 14.08 0.86
N ALA A 114 9.61 13.36 1.39
CA ALA A 114 10.31 12.32 0.65
C ALA A 114 9.36 11.16 0.25
N THR A 115 8.50 10.74 1.17
CA THR A 115 7.51 9.67 0.94
C THR A 115 6.50 10.08 -0.12
N MET A 116 5.96 11.30 -0.01
CA MET A 116 5.00 11.84 -0.98
C MET A 116 5.62 12.06 -2.34
N SER A 117 6.86 12.58 -2.41
CA SER A 117 7.58 12.73 -3.68
C SER A 117 7.71 11.40 -4.42
N ARG A 118 8.00 10.32 -3.70
CA ARG A 118 8.05 8.97 -4.26
C ARG A 118 6.69 8.47 -4.72
N ILE A 119 5.64 8.65 -3.91
CA ILE A 119 4.26 8.27 -4.29
C ILE A 119 3.86 8.99 -5.59
N VAL A 120 4.11 10.30 -5.66
CA VAL A 120 3.75 11.11 -6.83
C VAL A 120 4.50 10.64 -8.07
N ALA A 121 5.81 10.36 -7.95
CA ALA A 121 6.61 9.83 -9.05
C ALA A 121 6.07 8.50 -9.58
N GLU A 122 5.76 7.55 -8.69
CA GLU A 122 5.22 6.23 -9.06
C GLU A 122 3.83 6.35 -9.72
N VAL A 123 2.95 7.19 -9.18
CA VAL A 123 1.61 7.41 -9.77
C VAL A 123 1.71 8.04 -11.16
N ARG A 124 2.62 9.00 -11.37
CA ARG A 124 2.84 9.64 -12.68
C ARG A 124 3.44 8.64 -13.68
N ALA A 125 4.46 7.89 -13.27
CA ALA A 125 5.10 6.87 -14.11
C ALA A 125 4.13 5.78 -14.57
N ALA A 126 3.23 5.33 -13.68
CA ALA A 126 2.17 4.36 -14.02
C ALA A 126 1.11 4.92 -14.98
N GLY A 127 0.94 6.24 -15.05
CA GLY A 127 0.07 6.89 -16.04
C GLY A 127 0.70 7.01 -17.42
N GLU A 128 2.00 7.26 -17.48
CA GLU A 128 2.75 7.49 -18.74
C GLU A 128 3.18 6.19 -19.42
N ARG A 129 3.55 5.19 -18.63
CA ARG A 129 3.94 3.87 -19.10
C ARG A 129 2.88 2.88 -18.65
N ARG A 130 2.30 2.09 -19.57
CA ARG A 130 1.57 0.84 -19.23
C ARG A 130 2.55 -0.18 -18.64
N LEU A 131 3.09 0.12 -17.45
CA LEU A 131 4.04 -0.73 -16.76
C LEU A 131 3.34 -2.01 -16.34
N PRO A 132 4.05 -3.16 -16.35
CA PRO A 132 3.52 -4.36 -15.75
C PRO A 132 3.23 -4.11 -14.27
N ALA A 133 2.17 -4.74 -13.77
CA ALA A 133 1.78 -4.68 -12.37
C ALA A 133 2.91 -5.13 -11.47
N HIS A 134 3.20 -4.32 -10.47
CA HIS A 134 4.21 -4.60 -9.45
C HIS A 134 3.82 -3.88 -8.16
N ALA A 135 4.27 -4.40 -7.02
CA ALA A 135 4.11 -3.71 -5.75
C ALA A 135 5.36 -2.86 -5.47
N VAL A 136 5.17 -1.71 -4.84
CA VAL A 136 6.23 -0.84 -4.37
C VAL A 136 5.94 -0.54 -2.91
N ASP A 137 6.85 -0.92 -2.02
CA ASP A 137 6.81 -0.42 -0.65
C ASP A 137 7.45 0.97 -0.62
N VAL A 138 6.65 1.96 -0.29
CA VAL A 138 7.06 3.36 -0.21
C VAL A 138 7.58 3.61 1.20
N GLY A 139 8.83 3.22 1.43
CA GLY A 139 9.45 3.35 2.75
C GLY A 139 10.87 2.79 2.90
N VAL A 140 11.56 2.53 1.78
CA VAL A 140 12.83 1.77 1.59
C VAL A 140 12.57 0.38 0.98
N VAL A 141 13.41 0.00 0.00
CA VAL A 141 13.26 -1.12 -0.95
C VAL A 141 12.89 -2.44 -0.26
N PRO A 142 11.85 -3.17 -0.71
CA PRO A 142 11.45 -4.37 -0.01
C PRO A 142 12.29 -5.62 -0.38
N ALA A 143 12.62 -6.42 0.62
CA ALA A 143 13.31 -7.71 0.50
C ALA A 143 12.56 -8.79 -0.32
N TRP A 144 11.30 -8.56 -0.71
CA TRP A 144 10.57 -9.47 -1.60
C TRP A 144 10.91 -9.27 -3.10
N ARG A 145 11.83 -8.35 -3.42
CA ARG A 145 12.33 -8.08 -4.79
C ARG A 145 13.07 -9.24 -5.50
N LEU A 146 13.04 -10.48 -4.99
CA LEU A 146 13.74 -11.60 -5.64
C LEU A 146 12.89 -12.55 -6.50
N ARG A 147 11.54 -12.58 -6.45
CA ARG A 147 10.79 -13.59 -7.24
C ARG A 147 9.41 -13.19 -7.76
N ALA A 148 9.30 -12.12 -8.56
CA ALA A 148 8.13 -11.94 -9.43
C ALA A 148 8.41 -11.22 -10.76
N ALA A 149 9.65 -11.22 -11.26
CA ALA A 149 10.02 -10.59 -12.54
C ALA A 149 10.44 -11.58 -13.65
N ARG A 150 10.16 -12.89 -13.52
CA ARG A 150 10.41 -13.86 -14.60
C ARG A 150 9.32 -14.92 -14.68
N ALA A 151 8.15 -14.54 -15.22
CA ALA A 151 7.19 -15.51 -15.75
C ALA A 151 6.52 -15.00 -17.04
N ARG A 152 7.30 -14.37 -17.93
CA ARG A 152 6.94 -14.20 -19.35
C ARG A 152 8.21 -14.24 -20.19
N ARG A 153 8.64 -15.45 -20.56
CA ARG A 153 9.46 -15.80 -21.75
C ARG A 153 9.88 -17.26 -21.63
N ARG A 154 9.05 -18.17 -22.14
CA ARG A 154 9.27 -19.55 -22.63
C ARG A 154 7.89 -20.22 -22.64
N GLY A 155 7.26 -20.58 -23.75
CA GLY A 155 7.65 -20.50 -25.15
C GLY A 155 6.41 -20.39 -26.04
N ARG A 156 6.44 -19.41 -26.94
CA ARG A 156 5.98 -19.59 -28.31
C ARG A 156 7.12 -20.33 -29.01
N ARG A 157 6.92 -21.57 -29.39
CA ARG A 157 7.59 -22.24 -30.52
C ARG A 157 6.72 -23.45 -30.86
N SER A 158 6.23 -23.38 -32.10
CA SER A 158 5.76 -24.42 -33.02
C SER A 158 5.31 -25.75 -32.46
#